data_AF-A0AB73BVK3-F1
#
_entry.id   AF-A0AB73BVK3-F1
#
_cell.length_a   1.000
_cell.length_b   1.000
_cell.length_c   1.000
_cell.angle_alpha   90.00
_cell.angle_beta   90.00
_cell.angle_gamma   90.00
#
_symmetry.space_group_name_H-M   'P 1'
#
loop_
_entity.id
_entity.type
_entity.pdbx_description
1 polymer ?
#
loop_
_entity_poly.entity_id
_entity_poly.type
_entity_poly.pdbx_seq_one_letter_code
_entity_poly.pdbx_strand_id
1 'polypeptide(L)' 'MDEIKLYENKEIRSVWDEEKEEWYFSVVDVVGALMEQENARGASTYWAVLKKRLKKEGNELLINCKQFRL' A
#
# COMPACT_ATOMS: atom_id res chain seq x y z
N MET A 1 -7.28 13.96 -11.42
CA MET A 1 -7.13 14.92 -10.31
C MET A 1 -6.80 14.05 -9.11
N ASP A 2 -5.60 14.12 -8.56
CA ASP A 2 -5.23 13.30 -7.39
C ASP A 2 -6.12 13.69 -6.21
N GLU A 3 -6.98 12.77 -5.78
CA GLU A 3 -7.85 13.00 -4.63
C GLU A 3 -7.08 12.60 -3.36
N ILE A 4 -6.91 13.57 -2.47
CA ILE A 4 -6.31 13.34 -1.16
C ILE A 4 -7.44 12.91 -0.21
N LYS A 5 -7.35 11.69 0.33
CA LYS A 5 -8.29 11.20 1.34
C LYS A 5 -7.61 11.27 2.71
N LEU A 6 -8.33 11.83 3.69
CA LEU A 6 -7.85 11.95 5.07
C LEU A 6 -8.22 10.71 5.87
N TYR A 7 -7.23 10.08 6.50
CA TYR A 7 -7.43 9.04 7.51
C TYR A 7 -6.67 9.43 8.77
N GLU A 8 -7.37 9.57 9.90
CA GLU A 8 -6.79 10.00 11.19
C GLU A 8 -5.86 11.22 11.09
N ASN A 9 -6.30 12.27 10.40
CA ASN A 9 -5.53 13.50 10.11
C ASN A 9 -4.26 13.31 9.27
N LYS A 10 -4.08 12.15 8.63
CA LYS A 10 -2.98 11.88 7.71
C LYS A 10 -3.49 11.82 6.28
N GLU A 11 -2.78 12.51 5.40
CA GLU A 11 -3.08 12.57 3.97
C GLU A 11 -2.62 11.27 3.30
N ILE A 12 -3.58 10.55 2.72
CA ILE A 12 -3.31 9.36 1.90
C ILE A 12 -3.53 9.75 0.44
N ARG A 13 -2.47 9.60 -0.38
CA ARG A 13 -2.59 9.78 -1.82
C ARG A 13 -3.43 8.66 -2.42
N SER A 14 -4.47 9.05 -3.14
CA SER A 14 -5.35 8.13 -3.86
C SER A 14 -5.56 8.58 -5.31
N VAL A 15 -5.68 7.59 -6.20
CA VAL A 15 -5.95 7.78 -7.62
C VAL A 15 -7.16 6.92 -7.97
N TRP A 16 -8.13 7.54 -8.63
CA TRP A 16 -9.25 6.84 -9.24
C TRP A 16 -8.83 6.34 -10.64
N ASP A 17 -9.02 5.05 -10.89
CA ASP A 17 -8.83 4.42 -12.21
C ASP A 17 -10.21 4.24 -12.85
N GLU A 18 -10.52 5.08 -13.85
CA GLU A 18 -11.80 5.06 -14.56
C GLU A 18 -12.00 3.81 -15.42
N GLU A 19 -10.93 3.15 -15.87
CA GLU A 19 -11.03 1.97 -16.74
C GLU A 19 -11.44 0.72 -15.94
N LYS A 20 -10.97 0.62 -14.70
CA LYS A 20 -11.25 -0.53 -13.83
C LYS A 20 -12.32 -0.26 -12.78
N GLU A 21 -12.75 0.99 -12.65
CA GLU A 21 -13.66 1.44 -11.59
C GLU A 21 -13.10 1.11 -10.18
N GLU A 22 -11.78 1.25 -10.02
CA GLU A 22 -11.04 0.88 -8.80
C GLU A 22 -10.26 2.07 -8.22
N TRP A 23 -10.14 2.09 -6.89
CA TRP A 23 -9.27 3.03 -6.18
C TRP A 23 -7.88 2.45 -5.96
N TYR A 24 -6.85 3.24 -6.30
CA TYR A 24 -5.46 2.95 -5.98
C TYR A 24 -4.97 3.86 -4.87
N PHE A 25 -4.32 3.28 -3.86
CA PHE A 25 -3.78 4.00 -2.71
C PHE A 25 -2.27 3.83 -2.60
N SER A 26 -1.59 4.87 -2.12
CA SER A 26 -0.18 4.77 -1.75
C SER A 26 0.00 3.87 -0.54
N VAL A 27 0.61 2.70 -0.74
CA VAL A 27 0.90 1.74 0.36
C VAL A 27 1.80 2.36 1.43
N VAL A 28 2.73 3.24 1.05
CA VAL A 28 3.61 3.91 2.03
C VAL A 28 2.83 4.84 2.94
N ASP A 29 1.85 5.56 2.38
CA ASP A 29 1.03 6.51 3.15
C ASP A 29 0.07 5.74 4.06
N VAL A 30 -0.54 4.65 3.59
CA VAL A 30 -1.38 3.75 4.40
C VAL A 30 -0.60 3.15 5.55
N VAL A 31 0.59 2.61 5.29
CA VAL A 31 1.46 2.05 6.34
C VAL A 31 1.90 3.12 7.34
N GLY A 32 2.23 4.33 6.87
CA GLY A 32 2.57 5.45 7.74
C GLY A 32 1.40 5.95 8.58
N ALA A 33 0.18 5.90 8.03
CA ALA A 33 -1.04 6.23 8.75
C ALA A 33 -1.30 5.25 9.88
N LEU A 34 -1.31 3.95 9.58
CA LEU A 34 -1.56 2.88 10.55
C LEU A 34 -0.50 2.77 11.65
N MET A 35 0.76 3.09 11.34
CA MET A 35 1.86 3.00 12.31
C MET A 35 2.07 4.29 13.10
N GLU A 36 1.19 5.29 12.95
CA GLU A 36 1.32 6.64 13.52
C GLU A 36 2.68 7.32 13.22
N GLN A 37 3.45 6.81 12.27
CA GLN A 37 4.76 7.36 11.90
C GLN A 37 4.60 8.76 11.30
N GLU A 38 5.23 9.76 11.91
CA GLU A 38 5.26 11.14 11.41
C GLU A 38 6.11 11.26 10.13
N ASN A 39 7.09 10.37 9.96
CA ASN A 39 8.04 10.44 8.87
C ASN A 39 7.76 9.41 7.78
N ALA A 40 7.40 9.88 6.58
CA ALA A 40 7.20 9.05 5.39
C ALA A 40 8.41 8.17 5.06
N ARG A 41 9.62 8.61 5.42
CA ARG A 41 10.85 7.82 5.23
C ARG A 41 10.85 6.57 6.11
N GLY A 42 10.41 6.68 7.37
CA GLY A 42 10.26 5.55 8.30
C GLY A 42 9.25 4.53 7.80
N ALA A 43 8.09 5.00 7.34
CA ALA A 43 7.06 4.15 6.74
C ALA A 43 7.56 3.41 5.48
N SER A 44 8.32 4.09 4.61
CA SER A 44 8.89 3.49 3.40
C SER A 44 9.93 2.41 3.70
N THR A 45 10.80 2.63 4.70
CA THR A 45 11.79 1.64 5.15
C THR A 45 11.11 0.44 5.77
N TYR A 46 10.09 0.65 6.62
CA TYR A 46 9.32 -0.42 7.21
C TYR A 46 8.64 -1.27 6.13
N TRP A 47 8.00 -0.63 5.14
CA TRP A 47 7.39 -1.31 4.00
C TRP A 47 8.41 -2.13 3.20
N ALA A 48 9.61 -1.60 2.96
CA ALA A 48 10.67 -2.33 2.26
C ALA A 48 11.12 -3.58 3.02
N VAL A 49 11.28 -3.48 4.35
CA VAL A 49 11.61 -4.63 5.22
C VAL A 49 10.47 -5.64 5.24
N LEU A 50 9.21 -5.18 5.36
CA LEU A 50 8.03 -6.03 5.35
C LEU A 50 7.92 -6.79 4.03
N LYS A 51 8.04 -6.10 2.88
CA LYS A 51 8.06 -6.72 1.56
C LYS A 51 9.17 -7.77 1.42
N LYS A 52 10.35 -7.52 1.99
CA LYS A 52 11.45 -8.49 2.01
C LYS A 52 11.13 -9.72 2.85
N ARG A 53 10.51 -9.55 4.03
CA ARG A 53 10.08 -10.65 4.90
C ARG A 53 8.98 -11.49 4.23
N LEU A 54 7.97 -10.85 3.67
CA LEU A 54 6.89 -11.51 2.93
C LEU A 54 7.42 -12.37 1.77
N LYS A 55 8.35 -11.82 0.96
CA LYS A 55 9.02 -12.59 -0.09
C LYS A 55 9.81 -13.77 0.44
N LYS A 56 10.45 -13.63 1.61
CA LYS A 56 11.23 -14.71 2.25
C LYS A 56 10.33 -15.80 2.82
N GLU A 57 9.15 -15.44 3.32
CA GLU A 57 8.14 -16.38 3.85
C GLU A 57 7.37 -17.11 2.73
N GLY A 58 7.66 -16.82 1.46
CA GLY A 58 6.95 -17.42 0.33
C GLY A 58 5.54 -16.85 0.12
N ASN A 59 5.23 -15.70 0.75
CA ASN A 59 3.96 -15.03 0.58
C ASN A 59 3.93 -14.37 -0.81
N GLU A 60 3.31 -15.06 -1.76
CA GLU A 60 3.09 -14.53 -3.09
C GLU A 60 2.11 -13.36 -3.02
N LEU A 61 2.47 -12.23 -3.62
CA LEU A 61 1.54 -11.11 -3.75
C LEU A 61 0.25 -11.62 -4.41
N LEU A 62 -0.93 -11.19 -3.93
CA LEU A 62 -2.27 -11.59 -4.43
C LEU A 62 -2.40 -11.60 -5.97
N ILE A 63 -1.53 -10.87 -6.68
CA ILE A 63 -1.37 -10.89 -8.14
C ILE A 63 -1.04 -12.30 -8.66
N ASN A 64 -0.11 -13.03 -8.03
CA ASN A 64 0.23 -14.41 -8.41
C ASN A 64 -0.79 -15.44 -7.93
N CYS A 65 -1.51 -15.18 -6.82
CA CYS A 65 -2.57 -16.08 -6.35
C CYS A 65 -3.74 -16.20 -7.34
N LYS A 66 -3.98 -15.18 -8.20
CA LYS A 66 -4.96 -15.30 -9.29
C LYS A 66 -4.52 -16.29 -10.38
N GLN A 67 -3.23 -16.60 -10.49
CA GLN A 67 -2.68 -17.49 -11.52
C GLN A 67 -2.73 -18.98 -11.11
N PHE A 68 -2.85 -19.28 -9.81
CA PHE A 68 -3.11 -20.64 -9.31
C PHE A 68 -4.61 -20.93 -9.24
N ARG A 69 -5.27 -20.90 -10.39
CA ARG A 69 -6.48 -21.71 -10.63
C ARG A 69 -6.07 -22.92 -11.46
N LEU A 70 -5.82 -24.05 -10.79
CA LEU A 70 -5.92 -25.39 -11.37
C LEU A 70 -7.17 -26.05 -10.80
#